data_AF-A0A9E1NEN1-F1
#
_entry.id   AF-A0A9E1NEN1-F1
#
_cell.length_a   1.000
_cell.length_b   1.000
_cell.length_c   1.000
_cell.angle_alpha   90.00
_cell.angle_beta   90.00
_cell.angle_gamma   90.00
#
_symmetry.space_group_name_H-M   'P 1'
#
loop_
_entity.id
_entity.type
_entity.pdbx_description
1 polymer ?
#
loop_
_entity_poly.entity_id
_entity_poly.type
_entity_poly.pdbx_seq_one_letter_code
_entity_poly.pdbx_strand_id
1 'polypeptide(L)'
;MKYNLMSTKLRKTINRIILFILSLPFAFVVLSPLLLVYGLFLMTYPEGRQKLLVYYRFTINLFGLILGCLNLNDKATRKKSRSELWTKCKDFWDGKS
;
A
#
# COMPACT_ATOMS: atom_id res chain seq x y z
N MET A 1 5.46 -23.05 -25.70
CA MET A 1 5.76 -22.26 -24.48
C MET A 1 5.21 -20.82 -24.61
N LYS A 2 3.89 -20.64 -24.76
CA LYS A 2 3.24 -19.33 -25.07
C LYS A 2 2.48 -18.71 -23.88
N TYR A 3 2.18 -19.49 -22.84
CA TYR A 3 1.32 -19.07 -21.72
C TYR A 3 1.99 -18.10 -20.72
N ASN A 4 3.33 -18.13 -20.59
CA ASN A 4 4.06 -17.23 -19.69
C ASN A 4 4.13 -15.77 -20.19
N LEU A 5 4.06 -15.54 -21.50
CA LEU A 5 4.18 -14.19 -22.07
C LEU A 5 2.89 -13.37 -21.93
N MET A 6 1.73 -14.05 -22.04
CA MET A 6 0.41 -13.43 -21.86
C MET A 6 0.20 -13.02 -20.39
N SER A 7 0.58 -13.91 -19.46
CA SER A 7 0.58 -13.64 -18.01
C SER A 7 1.43 -12.42 -17.64
N THR A 8 2.65 -12.33 -18.17
CA THR A 8 3.55 -11.20 -17.86
C THR A 8 3.09 -9.88 -18.47
N LYS A 9 2.50 -9.88 -19.68
CA LYS A 9 1.88 -8.70 -20.27
C LYS A 9 0.65 -8.24 -19.47
N LEU A 10 -0.26 -9.15 -19.12
CA LEU A 10 -1.42 -8.84 -18.28
C LEU A 10 -0.99 -8.29 -16.92
N ARG A 11 0.00 -8.93 -16.27
CA ARG A 11 0.55 -8.46 -15.00
C ARG A 11 1.17 -7.08 -15.10
N LYS A 12 1.88 -6.76 -16.20
CA LYS A 12 2.39 -5.40 -16.46
C LYS A 12 1.27 -4.38 -16.67
N THR A 13 0.23 -4.74 -17.42
CA THR A 13 -0.93 -3.85 -17.66
C THR A 13 -1.68 -3.59 -16.36
N ILE A 14 -1.92 -4.62 -15.55
CA ILE A 14 -2.53 -4.49 -14.23
C ILE A 14 -1.66 -3.63 -13.31
N ASN A 15 -0.34 -3.84 -13.26
CA ASN A 15 0.56 -2.98 -12.49
C ASN A 15 0.51 -1.52 -12.94
N ARG A 16 0.40 -1.25 -14.25
CA ARG A 16 0.25 0.11 -14.78
C ARG A 16 -1.08 0.74 -14.41
N ILE A 17 -2.17 -0.02 -14.46
CA ILE A 17 -3.51 0.44 -14.06
C ILE A 17 -3.53 0.73 -12.56
N ILE A 18 -2.98 -0.16 -11.74
CA ILE A 18 -2.85 0.03 -10.30
C ILE A 18 -2.01 1.28 -9.99
N LEU A 19 -0.85 1.45 -10.63
CA LEU A 19 -0.03 2.65 -10.49
C LEU A 19 -0.77 3.92 -10.95
N PHE A 20 -1.50 3.85 -12.05
CA PHE A 20 -2.28 4.98 -12.56
C PHE A 20 -3.35 5.39 -11.56
N ILE A 21 -4.11 4.42 -11.04
CA ILE A 21 -5.10 4.65 -9.98
C ILE A 21 -4.39 5.23 -8.76
N LEU A 22 -3.32 4.62 -8.23
CA LEU A 22 -2.56 5.13 -7.08
C LEU A 22 -1.95 6.53 -7.30
N SER A 23 -1.67 6.92 -8.55
CA SER A 23 -1.15 8.25 -8.90
C SER A 23 -2.22 9.34 -8.92
N LEU A 24 -3.51 8.96 -8.99
CA LEU A 24 -4.60 9.94 -8.95
C LEU A 24 -4.73 10.50 -7.54
N PRO A 25 -4.75 11.83 -7.37
CA PRO A 25 -4.85 12.48 -6.05
C PRO A 25 -6.11 12.08 -5.27
N PHE A 26 -7.13 11.57 -5.96
CA PHE A 26 -8.41 11.15 -5.38
C PHE A 26 -8.62 9.63 -5.32
N ALA A 27 -7.64 8.79 -5.71
CA ALA A 27 -7.87 7.34 -5.66
C ALA A 27 -8.11 6.81 -4.26
N PHE A 28 -7.50 7.43 -3.24
CA PHE A 28 -7.83 7.15 -1.85
C PHE A 28 -9.29 7.51 -1.53
N VAL A 29 -9.80 8.63 -2.05
CA VAL A 29 -11.20 9.06 -1.87
C VAL A 29 -12.16 8.08 -2.52
N VAL A 30 -11.85 7.60 -3.73
CA VAL A 30 -12.68 6.63 -4.46
C VAL A 30 -12.64 5.23 -3.83
N LEU A 31 -11.50 4.82 -3.28
CA LEU A 31 -11.34 3.52 -2.62
C LEU A 31 -11.82 3.52 -1.16
N SER A 32 -11.89 4.69 -0.51
CA SER A 32 -12.27 4.79 0.92
C SER A 32 -13.63 4.21 1.26
N PRO A 33 -14.72 4.35 0.47
CA PRO A 33 -16.02 3.79 0.80
C PRO A 33 -15.98 2.26 0.76
N LEU A 34 -15.30 1.68 -0.24
CA LEU A 34 -15.11 0.24 -0.36
C LEU A 34 -14.28 -0.31 0.81
N LEU A 35 -13.21 0.38 1.19
CA LEU A 35 -12.37 0.02 2.34
C LEU A 35 -13.13 0.12 3.66
N LEU A 36 -14.00 1.12 3.84
CA LEU A 36 -14.83 1.27 5.03
C LEU A 36 -15.87 0.16 5.15
N VAL A 37 -16.57 -0.17 4.06
CA VAL A 37 -17.56 -1.26 4.03
C VAL A 37 -16.87 -2.60 4.31
N TYR A 38 -15.72 -2.84 3.70
CA TYR A 38 -14.93 -4.05 3.96
C TYR A 38 -14.39 -4.11 5.40
N GLY A 39 -14.00 -2.97 5.97
CA GLY A 39 -13.60 -2.86 7.36
C GLY A 39 -14.73 -3.17 8.34
N LEU A 40 -15.94 -2.65 8.08
CA LEU A 40 -17.15 -2.97 8.85
C LEU A 40 -17.49 -4.45 8.77
N PHE A 41 -17.40 -5.05 7.57
CA PHE A 41 -17.57 -6.48 7.38
C PHE A 41 -16.57 -7.28 8.21
N LEU A 42 -15.28 -6.95 8.15
CA LEU A 42 -14.22 -7.61 8.92
C LEU A 42 -14.41 -7.50 10.44
N MET A 43 -15.06 -6.44 10.95
CA MET A 43 -15.33 -6.32 12.40
C MET A 43 -16.37 -7.34 12.92
N THR A 44 -17.24 -7.86 12.04
CA THR A 44 -18.35 -8.73 12.45
C THR A 44 -17.91 -10.12 12.94
N TYR A 45 -16.74 -10.62 12.52
CA TYR A 45 -16.24 -11.94 12.89
C TYR A 45 -14.83 -11.88 13.52
N PRO A 46 -14.49 -12.80 14.45
CA PRO A 46 -13.26 -12.72 15.25
C PRO A 46 -11.97 -12.81 14.41
N GLU A 47 -11.94 -13.62 13.36
CA GLU A 47 -10.79 -13.70 12.44
C GLU A 47 -10.58 -12.40 11.65
N GLY A 48 -11.67 -11.71 11.32
CA GLY A 48 -11.65 -10.46 10.59
C GLY A 48 -11.07 -9.33 11.44
N ARG A 49 -11.37 -9.30 12.75
CA ARG A 49 -10.80 -8.34 13.70
C ARG A 49 -9.29 -8.48 13.82
N GLN A 50 -8.75 -9.71 13.81
CA GLN A 50 -7.30 -9.92 13.81
C GLN A 50 -6.66 -9.39 12.53
N LYS A 51 -7.25 -9.67 11.36
CA LYS A 51 -6.79 -9.11 10.09
C LYS A 51 -6.84 -7.58 10.10
N LEU A 52 -7.90 -6.99 10.64
CA LEU A 52 -8.06 -5.55 10.75
C LEU A 52 -6.99 -4.90 11.63
N LEU A 53 -6.63 -5.53 12.75
CA LEU A 53 -5.55 -5.08 13.63
C LEU A 53 -4.18 -5.07 12.94
N VAL A 54 -3.90 -6.10 12.13
CA VAL A 54 -2.66 -6.17 11.32
C VAL A 54 -2.65 -5.05 10.28
N TYR A 55 -3.77 -4.86 9.56
CA TYR A 55 -3.93 -3.76 8.62
C TYR A 55 -3.74 -2.41 9.31
N TYR A 56 -4.35 -2.19 10.47
CA TYR A 56 -4.25 -0.95 11.22
C TYR A 56 -2.80 -0.65 11.65
N ARG A 57 -2.08 -1.66 12.17
CA ARG A 57 -0.66 -1.52 12.50
C ARG A 57 0.19 -1.19 11.28
N PHE A 58 -0.09 -1.82 10.14
CA PHE A 58 0.60 -1.52 8.89
C PHE A 58 0.34 -0.09 8.43
N THR A 59 -0.93 0.36 8.47
CA THR A 59 -1.35 1.72 8.09
C THR A 59 -0.70 2.76 9.00
N ILE A 60 -0.70 2.58 10.32
CA ILE A 60 -0.01 3.50 11.26
C ILE A 60 1.49 3.60 10.93
N ASN A 61 2.14 2.47 10.69
CA ASN A 61 3.57 2.45 10.37
C ASN A 61 3.85 3.21 9.06
N LEU A 62 3.00 3.02 8.05
CA LEU A 62 3.10 3.74 6.78
C LEU A 62 2.89 5.25 6.96
N PHE A 63 1.87 5.67 7.73
CA PHE A 63 1.65 7.08 8.06
C PHE A 63 2.81 7.69 8.84
N GLY A 64 3.39 6.95 9.80
CA GLY A 64 4.58 7.38 10.52
C GLY A 64 5.78 7.63 9.61
N LEU A 65 6.00 6.78 8.61
CA LEU A 65 7.05 6.98 7.59
C LEU A 65 6.75 8.17 6.66
N ILE A 66 5.49 8.38 6.28
CA ILE A 66 5.08 9.54 5.48
C ILE A 66 5.28 10.84 6.27
N LEU A 67 4.84 10.90 7.52
CA LEU A 67 5.04 12.04 8.41
C LEU A 67 6.54 12.28 8.67
N GLY A 68 7.34 11.22 8.83
CA GLY A 68 8.80 11.31 8.92
C GLY A 68 9.45 11.88 7.66
N CYS A 69 8.92 11.59 6.46
CA CYS A 69 9.36 12.21 5.20
C CYS A 69 9.00 13.71 5.10
N LEU A 70 7.87 14.10 5.70
CA LEU A 70 7.36 15.48 5.72
C LEU A 70 7.94 16.32 6.86
N ASN A 71 8.63 15.70 7.83
CA ASN A 71 9.19 16.40 8.98
C ASN A 71 10.34 17.34 8.57
N LEU A 72 10.04 18.63 8.40
CA LEU A 72 10.97 19.64 7.88
C LEU A 72 12.17 19.94 8.79
N ASN A 73 12.06 19.64 10.08
CA ASN A 73 13.06 20.01 11.09
C ASN A 73 14.24 19.04 11.19
N ASP A 74 14.11 17.81 10.70
CA ASP A 74 15.15 16.79 10.83
C ASP A 74 15.47 16.08 9.51
N LYS A 75 16.58 16.49 8.88
CA LYS A 75 17.10 15.90 7.63
C LYS A 75 17.47 14.42 7.79
N ALA A 76 17.94 13.98 8.96
CA ALA A 76 18.36 12.60 9.17
C ALA A 76 17.14 11.66 9.20
N THR A 77 16.10 12.07 9.93
CA THR A 77 14.82 11.36 10.00
C THR A 77 14.13 11.30 8.63
N ARG A 78 14.12 12.39 7.86
CA ARG A 78 13.58 12.39 6.47
C ARG A 78 14.29 11.39 5.55
N LYS A 79 15.63 11.35 5.57
CA LYS A 79 16.41 10.46 4.70
C LYS A 79 16.16 8.99 5.06
N LYS A 80 16.09 8.68 6.36
CA LYS A 80 15.80 7.33 6.86
C LYS A 80 14.38 6.88 6.49
N SER A 81 13.37 7.71 6.77
CA SER A 81 11.98 7.39 6.42
C SER A 81 11.78 7.21 4.92
N ARG A 82 12.42 8.04 4.07
CA ARG A 82 12.36 7.90 2.61
C ARG A 82 13.00 6.60 2.12
N SER A 83 14.13 6.21 2.71
CA SER A 83 14.80 4.95 2.41
C SER A 83 13.92 3.75 2.75
N GLU A 84 13.36 3.71 3.96
CA GLU A 84 12.50 2.60 4.41
C GLU A 84 11.21 2.50 3.59
N LEU A 85 10.62 3.65 3.23
CA LEU A 85 9.40 3.70 2.42
C LEU A 85 9.68 3.22 0.98
N TRP A 86 10.82 3.60 0.40
CA TRP A 86 11.26 3.10 -0.90
C TRP A 86 11.55 1.60 -0.89
N THR A 87 12.24 1.10 0.15
CA THR A 87 12.50 -0.35 0.29
C THR A 87 11.20 -1.14 0.38
N LYS A 88 10.24 -0.70 1.21
CA LYS A 88 8.93 -1.36 1.29
C LYS A 88 8.15 -1.32 -0.02
N CYS A 89 8.17 -0.20 -0.74
CA CYS A 89 7.56 -0.11 -2.08
C CYS A 89 8.23 -1.04 -3.09
N LYS A 90 9.56 -1.16 -3.02
CA LYS A 90 10.34 -2.05 -3.89
C LYS A 90 10.07 -3.52 -3.59
N ASP A 91 10.06 -3.92 -2.33
CA ASP A 91 9.76 -5.29 -1.90
C ASP A 91 8.33 -5.71 -2.30
N PHE A 92 7.37 -4.79 -2.14
CA PHE A 92 5.99 -4.98 -2.62
C PHE A 92 5.94 -5.14 -4.15
N TRP A 93 6.69 -4.33 -4.90
CA TRP A 93 6.75 -4.39 -6.35
C TRP A 93 7.38 -5.70 -6.86
N ASP A 94 8.42 -6.17 -6.16
CA ASP A 94 9.11 -7.43 -6.45
C ASP A 94 8.33 -8.67 -5.96
N GLY A 95 7.22 -8.48 -5.24
CA GLY A 95 6.39 -9.57 -4.71
C GLY A 95 7.04 -10.32 -3.54
N LYS A 96 8.02 -9.72 -2.89
CA LYS A 96 8.67 -10.22 -1.68
C LYS A 96 7.96 -9.60 -0.48
N SER A 97 6.75 -10.09 -0.19
CA SER A 97 6.02 -9.72 1.03
C SER A 97 6.38 -10.66 2.18
#